data_AF-D2HPC1-F1
#
_entry.id   AF-D2HPC1-F1
#
_cell.length_a   1.000
_cell.length_b   1.000
_cell.length_c   1.000
_cell.angle_alpha   90.00
_cell.angle_beta   90.00
_cell.angle_gamma   90.00
#
_symmetry.space_group_name_H-M   'P 1'
#
loop_
_entity.id
_entity.type
_entity.pdbx_description
1 polymer ?
#
loop_
_entity_poly.entity_id
_entity_poly.type
_entity_poly.pdbx_seq_one_letter_code
_entity_poly.pdbx_strand_id
1 'polypeptide(L)'
;MAAAAAPWGRQWGEARALGRAVRMLQCLDEQCGDPRLASSPPSLRDLLPRLAQLLRQVAHARRAAGGGGPEGPGGARDFLIVYLHNLEAKSRQVAALLPPRGGKSANDELFREGSRLRRQLAKLALIFSYMHAELGALFPKGKYCGHTYQLTKAPAHTFWREHCGARCVLPWAEFESLLCTCHPVESGSTALALRSTINLTCSGHVSVFEFDIFTRLFRPWPTLLKNWQLLAVNHPGYMAFLTYDEVQARLQTYRDKPGSYIFRPSCTRLGQWAIGYVSSDGSILQTIPLNKPLFQALLDGQKEGFYLYPDGKNHNPDLTELYQMEPHPYIRVSEEQLQLYWAMDSTFELCKICAESNKDVKIEPCGHLLCSRCLAAWQ
;
A
#
# COMPACT_ATOMS: atom_id res chain seq x y z
N MET A 1 35.77 18.14 15.33
CA MET A 1 34.87 18.20 16.49
C MET A 1 33.52 18.76 16.03
N ALA A 2 32.67 17.92 15.44
CA ALA A 2 31.35 18.35 14.96
C ALA A 2 30.43 18.61 16.15
N ALA A 3 29.93 19.83 16.29
CA ALA A 3 28.97 20.19 17.33
C ALA A 3 27.71 19.34 17.19
N ALA A 4 27.47 18.45 18.15
CA ALA A 4 26.22 17.72 18.24
C ALA A 4 25.07 18.73 18.40
N ALA A 5 24.26 18.89 17.35
CA ALA A 5 23.12 19.81 17.39
C ALA A 5 22.24 19.51 18.61
N ALA A 6 22.04 20.53 19.45
CA ALA A 6 21.41 20.44 20.76
C ALA A 6 20.05 19.71 20.70
N PRO A 7 19.72 18.84 21.67
CA PRO A 7 18.47 18.06 21.68
C PRO A 7 17.21 18.93 21.55
N TRP A 8 17.26 20.15 22.11
CA TRP A 8 16.13 21.09 22.11
C TRP A 8 15.82 21.64 20.72
N GLY A 9 16.83 21.93 19.89
CA GLY A 9 16.61 22.39 18.50
C GLY A 9 15.96 21.33 17.62
N ARG A 10 16.24 20.04 17.89
CA ARG A 10 15.67 18.90 17.17
C ARG A 10 14.20 18.66 17.53
N GLN A 11 13.84 18.78 18.81
CA GLN A 11 12.46 18.62 19.29
C GLN A 11 11.53 19.73 18.75
N TRP A 12 12.04 20.96 18.65
CA TRP A 12 11.32 22.08 18.02
C TRP A 12 11.15 21.92 16.51
N GLY A 13 12.05 21.20 15.83
CA GLY A 13 11.91 20.87 14.41
C GLY A 13 10.75 19.90 14.15
N GLU A 14 10.66 18.83 14.94
CA GLU A 14 9.62 17.81 14.83
C GLU A 14 8.23 18.35 15.15
N ALA A 15 8.08 19.10 16.26
CA ALA A 15 6.80 19.71 16.63
C ALA A 15 6.28 20.69 15.55
N ARG A 16 7.18 21.47 14.93
CA ARG A 16 6.83 22.35 13.81
C ARG A 16 6.41 21.55 12.58
N ALA A 17 7.08 20.45 12.26
CA ALA A 17 6.73 19.60 11.12
C ALA A 17 5.33 18.96 11.31
N LEU A 18 5.06 18.40 12.48
CA LEU A 18 3.74 17.86 12.84
C LEU A 18 2.64 18.94 12.74
N GLY A 19 2.90 20.14 13.27
CA GLY A 19 1.95 21.25 13.18
C GLY A 19 1.68 21.72 11.75
N ARG A 20 2.70 21.72 10.87
CA ARG A 20 2.52 22.01 9.44
C ARG A 20 1.66 20.94 8.76
N ALA A 21 1.93 19.66 9.01
CA ALA A 21 1.17 18.56 8.44
C ALA A 21 -0.31 18.60 8.84
N VAL A 22 -0.62 18.90 10.11
CA VAL A 22 -2.01 19.06 10.56
C VAL A 22 -2.72 20.17 9.80
N ARG A 23 -2.10 21.35 9.63
CA ARG A 23 -2.70 22.46 8.88
C ARG A 23 -2.92 22.14 7.41
N MET A 24 -1.97 21.42 6.80
CA MET A 24 -2.07 20.96 5.41
C MET A 24 -3.27 20.01 5.24
N LEU A 25 -3.46 19.06 6.16
CA LEU A 25 -4.61 18.14 6.11
C LEU A 25 -5.94 18.87 6.26
N GLN A 26 -6.03 19.85 7.15
CA GLN A 26 -7.25 20.67 7.31
C GLN A 26 -7.57 21.46 6.03
N CYS A 27 -6.55 22.05 5.40
CA CYS A 27 -6.67 22.70 4.09
C CYS A 27 -7.16 21.74 2.99
N LEU A 28 -6.68 20.50 3.02
CA LEU A 28 -7.05 19.50 2.02
C LEU A 28 -8.48 19.00 2.24
N ASP A 29 -8.90 18.88 3.51
CA ASP A 29 -10.25 18.52 3.90
C ASP A 29 -11.29 19.53 3.37
N GLU A 30 -10.98 20.83 3.45
CA GLU A 30 -11.81 21.90 2.86
C GLU A 30 -12.03 21.74 1.33
N GLN A 31 -11.08 21.12 0.63
CA GLN A 31 -11.19 20.86 -0.83
C GLN A 31 -11.97 19.57 -1.16
N CYS A 32 -12.18 18.69 -0.17
CA CYS A 32 -12.95 17.45 -0.32
C CYS A 32 -14.48 17.67 -0.14
N GLY A 33 -14.98 18.89 -0.37
CA GLY A 33 -16.38 19.27 -0.14
C GLY A 33 -17.38 18.83 -1.22
N ASP A 34 -16.92 18.31 -2.38
CA ASP A 34 -17.81 17.87 -3.45
C ASP A 34 -18.63 16.64 -3.00
N PRO A 35 -19.97 16.70 -3.00
CA PRO A 35 -20.83 15.62 -2.52
C PRO A 35 -20.74 14.34 -3.36
N ARG A 36 -20.20 14.42 -4.58
CA ARG A 36 -19.99 13.27 -5.47
C ARG A 36 -18.78 12.43 -5.07
N LEU A 37 -17.93 12.92 -4.17
CA LEU A 37 -16.83 12.13 -3.61
C LEU A 37 -17.38 10.96 -2.80
N ALA A 38 -16.86 9.77 -3.09
CA ALA A 38 -17.34 8.53 -2.48
C ALA A 38 -17.25 8.57 -0.94
N SER A 39 -18.35 8.17 -0.30
CA SER A 39 -18.42 7.92 1.15
C SER A 39 -18.00 6.49 1.51
N SER A 40 -17.91 5.60 0.52
CA SER A 40 -17.47 4.22 0.74
C SER A 40 -15.99 4.17 1.15
N PRO A 41 -15.61 3.28 2.08
CA PRO A 41 -14.22 3.13 2.47
C PRO A 41 -13.33 2.63 1.30
N PRO A 42 -12.14 3.22 1.10
CA PRO A 42 -11.55 4.34 1.85
C PRO A 42 -12.08 5.71 1.37
N SER A 43 -12.63 6.51 2.31
CA SER A 43 -13.07 7.88 2.01
C SER A 43 -12.08 8.91 2.55
N LEU A 44 -11.56 9.78 1.67
CA LEU A 44 -10.68 10.87 2.08
C LEU A 44 -11.36 11.83 3.06
N ARG A 45 -12.67 12.06 2.90
CA ARG A 45 -13.46 12.92 3.79
C ARG A 45 -13.44 12.43 5.23
N ASP A 46 -13.41 11.11 5.43
CA ASP A 46 -13.32 10.52 6.77
C ASP A 46 -11.86 10.44 7.25
N LEU A 47 -10.93 10.13 6.34
CA LEU A 47 -9.53 9.85 6.67
C LEU A 47 -8.75 11.11 7.05
N LEU A 48 -8.90 12.21 6.32
CA LEU A 48 -8.16 13.46 6.54
C LEU A 48 -8.35 14.03 7.95
N PRO A 49 -9.59 14.24 8.47
CA PRO A 49 -9.78 14.76 9.82
C PRO A 49 -9.30 13.79 10.91
N ARG A 50 -9.49 12.48 10.72
CA ARG A 50 -8.99 11.45 11.64
C ARG A 50 -7.47 11.43 11.71
N LEU A 51 -6.81 11.54 10.55
CA LEU A 51 -5.36 11.59 10.48
C LEU A 51 -4.80 12.87 11.10
N ALA A 52 -5.43 14.03 10.84
CA ALA A 52 -5.07 15.28 11.49
C ALA A 52 -5.19 15.18 13.02
N GLN A 53 -6.25 14.53 13.52
CA GLN A 53 -6.44 14.31 14.95
C GLN A 53 -5.37 13.40 15.55
N LEU A 54 -5.02 12.30 14.86
CA LEU A 54 -3.96 11.41 15.31
C LEU A 54 -2.60 12.12 15.35
N LEU A 55 -2.27 12.95 14.35
CA LEU A 55 -1.06 13.77 14.35
C LEU A 55 -1.03 14.77 15.51
N ARG A 56 -2.16 15.36 15.89
CA ARG A 56 -2.23 16.21 17.10
C ARG A 56 -1.93 15.41 18.37
N GLN A 57 -2.45 14.19 18.48
CA GLN A 57 -2.15 13.30 19.61
C GLN A 57 -0.67 12.94 19.67
N VAL A 58 -0.06 12.60 18.53
CA VAL A 58 1.38 12.36 18.42
C VAL A 58 2.17 13.59 18.85
N ALA A 59 1.83 14.77 18.34
CA ALA A 59 2.51 16.03 18.69
C ALA A 59 2.36 16.38 20.19
N HIS A 60 1.23 16.06 20.81
CA HIS A 60 1.05 16.24 22.24
C HIS A 60 1.91 15.25 23.05
N ALA A 61 1.82 13.95 22.73
CA ALA A 61 2.55 12.90 23.43
C ALA A 61 4.07 13.08 23.32
N ARG A 62 4.59 13.47 22.16
CA ARG A 62 6.03 13.68 21.95
C ARG A 62 6.57 14.93 22.64
N ARG A 63 5.75 15.98 22.80
CA ARG A 63 6.09 17.12 23.66
C ARG A 63 6.15 16.70 25.13
N ALA A 64 5.15 15.96 25.60
CA ALA A 64 5.07 15.51 26.99
C ALA A 64 6.17 14.52 27.37
N ALA A 65 6.58 13.63 26.46
CA ALA A 65 7.59 12.61 26.71
C ALA A 65 9.04 13.14 26.74
N GLY A 66 9.27 14.44 26.46
CA GLY A 66 10.62 15.02 26.51
C GLY A 66 11.66 14.40 25.55
N GLY A 67 11.23 13.63 24.56
CA GLY A 67 12.12 12.84 23.68
C GLY A 67 12.57 11.48 24.24
N GLY A 68 12.04 11.02 25.38
CA GLY A 68 12.51 9.81 26.09
C GLY A 68 12.03 8.44 25.59
N GLY A 69 11.74 8.29 24.28
CA GLY A 69 11.46 6.97 23.70
C GLY A 69 12.75 6.25 23.29
N PRO A 70 12.73 4.96 22.92
CA PRO A 70 13.88 4.35 22.25
C PRO A 70 14.12 5.08 20.90
N GLU A 71 15.07 6.01 20.91
CA GLU A 71 15.43 6.90 19.79
C GLU A 71 16.70 6.41 19.06
N GLY A 72 16.71 5.15 18.66
CA GLY A 72 17.74 4.60 17.76
C GLY A 72 17.41 4.82 16.28
N PRO A 73 18.36 4.54 15.37
CA PRO A 73 18.11 4.49 13.93
C PRO A 73 16.89 3.61 13.61
N GLY A 74 16.01 4.05 12.72
CA GLY A 74 14.76 3.35 12.40
C GLY A 74 13.71 3.37 13.51
N GLY A 75 13.92 4.20 14.55
CA GLY A 75 12.97 4.42 15.65
C GLY A 75 11.90 5.47 15.32
N ALA A 76 11.22 5.96 16.37
CA ALA A 76 10.06 6.86 16.24
C ALA A 76 10.34 8.12 15.41
N ARG A 77 11.52 8.72 15.60
CA ARG A 77 11.91 9.97 14.93
C ARG A 77 12.12 9.76 13.44
N ASP A 78 12.88 8.74 13.07
CA ASP A 78 13.15 8.43 11.66
C ASP A 78 11.88 8.06 10.92
N PHE A 79 11.00 7.29 11.57
CA PHE A 79 9.66 7.02 11.05
C PHE A 79 8.88 8.32 10.80
N LEU A 80 8.80 9.23 11.77
CA LEU A 80 8.04 10.48 11.61
C LEU A 80 8.62 11.37 10.50
N ILE A 81 9.94 11.39 10.30
CA ILE A 81 10.56 12.14 9.20
C ILE A 81 10.09 11.58 7.85
N VAL A 82 10.21 10.27 7.65
CA VAL A 82 9.77 9.59 6.42
C VAL A 82 8.27 9.77 6.21
N TYR A 83 7.49 9.57 7.27
CA TYR A 83 6.04 9.66 7.26
C TYR A 83 5.55 11.05 6.88
N LEU A 84 6.08 12.11 7.50
CA LEU A 84 5.64 13.48 7.25
C LEU A 84 6.04 13.95 5.85
N HIS A 85 7.24 13.59 5.37
CA HIS A 85 7.65 13.87 4.00
C HIS A 85 6.73 13.18 2.99
N ASN A 86 6.40 11.90 3.22
CA ASN A 86 5.49 11.15 2.35
C ASN A 86 4.07 11.73 2.39
N LEU A 87 3.57 12.10 3.57
CA LEU A 87 2.25 12.71 3.76
C LEU A 87 2.13 14.01 2.98
N GLU A 88 3.16 14.85 3.00
CA GLU A 88 3.21 16.08 2.23
C GLU A 88 3.19 15.80 0.72
N ALA A 89 3.99 14.84 0.24
CA ALA A 89 3.99 14.44 -1.17
C ALA A 89 2.63 13.92 -1.64
N LYS A 90 2.01 13.01 -0.89
CA LYS A 90 0.68 12.45 -1.22
C LYS A 90 -0.44 13.48 -1.12
N SER A 91 -0.36 14.41 -0.15
CA SER A 91 -1.32 15.51 -0.03
C SER A 91 -1.27 16.47 -1.22
N ARG A 92 -0.07 16.76 -1.75
CA ARG A 92 0.06 17.57 -2.98
C ARG A 92 -0.53 16.86 -4.20
N GLN A 93 -0.38 15.54 -4.31
CA GLN A 93 -1.00 14.76 -5.38
C GLN A 93 -2.53 14.83 -5.33
N VAL A 94 -3.12 14.66 -4.15
CA VAL A 94 -4.58 14.81 -3.97
C VAL A 94 -5.01 16.24 -4.30
N ALA A 95 -4.30 17.27 -3.80
CA ALA A 95 -4.61 18.67 -4.09
C ALA A 95 -4.56 18.99 -5.59
N ALA A 96 -3.69 18.33 -6.36
CA ALA A 96 -3.61 18.49 -7.81
C ALA A 96 -4.80 17.85 -8.58
N LEU A 97 -5.50 16.89 -7.96
CA LEU A 97 -6.71 16.26 -8.52
C LEU A 97 -7.99 17.01 -8.13
N LEU A 98 -7.97 17.71 -6.99
CA LEU A 98 -9.10 18.45 -6.45
C LEU A 98 -9.15 19.88 -7.03
N PRO A 99 -10.33 20.52 -7.04
CA PRO A 99 -10.44 21.90 -7.45
C PRO A 99 -9.64 22.81 -6.51
N PRO A 100 -9.09 23.93 -7.02
CA PRO A 100 -8.41 24.90 -6.18
C PRO A 100 -9.37 25.45 -5.12
N ARG A 101 -8.82 25.90 -3.99
CA ARG A 101 -9.61 26.44 -2.86
C ARG A 101 -10.61 27.50 -3.36
N GLY A 102 -11.89 27.31 -3.06
CA GLY A 102 -12.97 28.20 -3.49
C GLY A 102 -13.58 27.89 -4.87
N GLY A 103 -13.05 26.90 -5.60
CA GLY A 103 -13.65 26.36 -6.82
C GLY A 103 -14.89 25.52 -6.53
N LYS A 104 -15.94 25.64 -7.35
CA LYS A 104 -17.24 25.00 -7.10
C LYS A 104 -17.39 23.58 -7.65
N SER A 105 -16.64 23.19 -8.67
CA SER A 105 -16.75 21.85 -9.27
C SER A 105 -15.39 21.22 -9.53
N ALA A 106 -15.20 19.99 -9.03
CA ALA A 106 -14.10 19.15 -9.46
C ALA A 106 -14.32 18.70 -10.92
N ASN A 107 -13.23 18.30 -11.59
CA ASN A 107 -13.28 17.74 -12.94
C ASN A 107 -14.25 16.54 -12.98
N ASP A 108 -15.18 16.51 -13.93
CA ASP A 108 -16.18 15.43 -14.03
C ASP A 108 -15.54 14.06 -14.28
N GLU A 109 -14.36 14.03 -14.90
CA GLU A 109 -13.55 12.81 -15.01
C GLU A 109 -13.20 12.22 -13.64
N LEU A 110 -13.14 12.99 -12.56
CA LEU A 110 -12.88 12.49 -11.21
C LEU A 110 -14.00 11.56 -10.70
N PHE A 111 -15.22 11.74 -11.21
CA PHE A 111 -16.40 10.97 -10.79
C PHE A 111 -16.81 9.90 -11.79
N ARG A 112 -16.42 10.03 -13.06
CA ARG A 112 -16.75 9.05 -14.10
C ARG A 112 -16.12 7.69 -13.79
N GLU A 113 -16.96 6.65 -13.77
CA GLU A 113 -16.50 5.28 -13.56
C GLU A 113 -15.50 4.84 -14.64
N GLY A 114 -14.48 4.10 -14.21
CA GLY A 114 -13.42 3.63 -15.10
C GLY A 114 -12.46 4.73 -15.58
N SER A 115 -12.68 6.01 -15.27
CA SER A 115 -11.75 7.07 -15.67
C SER A 115 -10.38 6.92 -14.99
N ARG A 116 -9.37 7.52 -15.61
CA ARG A 116 -8.02 7.53 -15.03
C ARG A 116 -7.95 8.35 -13.74
N LEU A 117 -8.63 9.51 -13.69
CA LEU A 117 -8.58 10.38 -12.50
C LEU A 117 -9.30 9.75 -11.31
N ARG A 118 -10.43 9.08 -11.53
CA ARG A 118 -11.15 8.34 -10.49
C ARG A 118 -10.30 7.23 -9.89
N ARG A 119 -9.66 6.40 -10.74
CA ARG A 119 -8.74 5.35 -10.28
C ARG A 119 -7.55 5.92 -9.50
N GLN A 120 -6.99 7.04 -9.96
CA GLN A 120 -5.88 7.71 -9.26
C GLN A 120 -6.32 8.22 -7.88
N LEU A 121 -7.50 8.81 -7.78
CA LEU A 121 -8.07 9.25 -6.50
C LEU A 121 -8.35 8.06 -5.57
N ALA A 122 -8.93 6.97 -6.08
CA ALA A 122 -9.17 5.75 -5.30
C ALA A 122 -7.85 5.16 -4.75
N LYS A 123 -6.80 5.10 -5.59
CA LYS A 123 -5.46 4.68 -5.17
C LYS A 123 -4.90 5.59 -4.07
N LEU A 124 -5.03 6.90 -4.20
CA LEU A 124 -4.61 7.84 -3.16
C LEU A 124 -5.40 7.65 -1.88
N ALA A 125 -6.72 7.48 -1.95
CA ALA A 125 -7.55 7.21 -0.79
C ALA A 125 -7.12 5.93 -0.05
N LEU A 126 -6.75 4.87 -0.78
CA LEU A 126 -6.16 3.66 -0.21
C LEU A 126 -4.83 3.94 0.48
N ILE A 127 -3.93 4.69 -0.15
CA ILE A 127 -2.64 5.08 0.44
C ILE A 127 -2.87 5.86 1.74
N PHE A 128 -3.79 6.83 1.77
CA PHE A 128 -4.15 7.57 2.99
C PHE A 128 -4.74 6.64 4.07
N SER A 129 -5.50 5.62 3.70
CA SER A 129 -5.99 4.60 4.63
C SER A 129 -4.85 3.82 5.28
N TYR A 130 -3.88 3.35 4.47
CA TYR A 130 -2.68 2.67 4.96
C TYR A 130 -1.83 3.58 5.85
N MET A 131 -1.60 4.83 5.44
CA MET A 131 -0.84 5.82 6.22
C MET A 131 -1.52 6.12 7.57
N HIS A 132 -2.85 6.23 7.60
CA HIS A 132 -3.58 6.41 8.85
C HIS A 132 -3.45 5.19 9.76
N ALA A 133 -3.62 3.99 9.21
CA ALA A 133 -3.52 2.75 9.98
C ALA A 133 -2.09 2.50 10.49
N GLU A 134 -1.08 2.75 9.69
CA GLU A 134 0.33 2.64 10.06
C GLU A 134 0.68 3.57 11.22
N LEU A 135 0.30 4.85 11.12
CA LEU A 135 0.52 5.81 12.19
C LEU A 135 -0.22 5.39 13.46
N GLY A 136 -1.46 4.89 13.33
CA GLY A 136 -2.26 4.42 14.46
C GLY A 136 -1.69 3.16 15.12
N ALA A 137 -1.08 2.28 14.34
CA ALA A 137 -0.45 1.05 14.78
C ALA A 137 0.88 1.30 15.51
N LEU A 138 1.67 2.27 15.03
CA LEU A 138 2.97 2.60 15.61
C LEU A 138 2.89 3.67 16.71
N PHE A 139 1.83 4.49 16.70
CA PHE A 139 1.56 5.54 17.69
C PHE A 139 0.12 5.43 18.25
N PRO A 140 -0.28 4.32 18.88
CA PRO A 140 -1.59 4.19 19.49
C PRO A 140 -1.83 5.30 20.52
N LYS A 141 -2.92 6.05 20.34
CA LYS A 141 -3.25 7.24 21.15
C LYS A 141 -2.10 8.27 21.20
N GLY A 142 -1.30 8.35 20.14
CA GLY A 142 -0.14 9.23 20.00
C GLY A 142 1.16 8.73 20.62
N LYS A 143 1.16 7.61 21.35
CA LYS A 143 2.35 7.09 22.05
C LYS A 143 3.08 6.06 21.21
N TYR A 144 4.38 6.24 21.00
CA TYR A 144 5.18 5.33 20.18
C TYR A 144 5.30 3.94 20.78
N CYS A 145 5.00 2.90 19.99
CA CYS A 145 5.18 1.49 20.34
C CYS A 145 5.80 0.65 19.21
N GLY A 146 6.42 1.26 18.19
CA GLY A 146 7.03 0.51 17.08
C GLY A 146 8.12 -0.49 17.51
N HIS A 147 8.87 -0.13 18.56
CA HIS A 147 9.90 -0.99 19.16
C HIS A 147 9.34 -2.28 19.79
N THR A 148 8.06 -2.27 20.19
CA THR A 148 7.35 -3.41 20.81
C THR A 148 6.28 -3.99 19.90
N TYR A 149 6.18 -3.53 18.65
CA TYR A 149 5.18 -4.02 17.68
C TYR A 149 5.26 -5.55 17.54
N GLN A 150 4.10 -6.20 17.63
CA GLN A 150 3.99 -7.66 17.53
C GLN A 150 3.46 -8.02 16.14
N LEU A 151 4.27 -8.71 15.35
CA LEU A 151 3.80 -9.21 14.06
C LEU A 151 2.88 -10.39 14.32
N THR A 152 1.85 -10.51 13.50
CA THR A 152 0.80 -11.53 13.66
C THR A 152 1.34 -12.93 13.38
N LYS A 153 2.38 -13.06 12.54
CA LYS A 153 2.99 -14.35 12.18
C LYS A 153 4.31 -14.52 12.90
N ALA A 154 4.38 -15.52 13.78
CA ALA A 154 5.57 -15.77 14.61
C ALA A 154 6.88 -15.91 13.80
N PRO A 155 6.95 -16.67 12.68
CA PRO A 155 8.18 -16.74 11.88
C PRO A 155 8.62 -15.38 11.30
N ALA A 156 7.66 -14.58 10.83
CA ALA A 156 7.93 -13.22 10.36
C ALA A 156 8.37 -12.30 11.50
N HIS A 157 7.79 -12.48 12.70
CA HIS A 157 8.18 -11.73 13.89
C HIS A 157 9.64 -12.00 14.26
N THR A 158 10.01 -13.28 14.32
CA THR A 158 11.38 -13.73 14.58
C THR A 158 12.34 -13.14 13.54
N PHE A 159 12.03 -13.27 12.24
CA PHE A 159 12.83 -12.68 11.18
C PHE A 159 13.08 -11.18 11.39
N TRP A 160 12.01 -10.40 11.64
CA TRP A 160 12.13 -8.96 11.84
C TRP A 160 12.96 -8.63 13.09
N ARG A 161 12.78 -9.35 14.20
CA ARG A 161 13.51 -9.07 15.44
C ARG A 161 14.98 -9.44 15.34
N GLU A 162 15.32 -10.52 14.65
CA GLU A 162 16.71 -10.95 14.45
C GLU A 162 17.48 -10.02 13.51
N HIS A 163 16.87 -9.59 12.40
CA HIS A 163 17.56 -8.83 11.36
C HIS A 163 17.38 -7.31 11.51
N CYS A 164 16.21 -6.87 11.99
CA CYS A 164 15.85 -5.46 12.11
C CYS A 164 15.93 -4.96 13.56
N GLY A 165 16.01 -5.83 14.56
CA GLY A 165 16.03 -5.46 15.97
C GLY A 165 14.77 -4.71 16.40
N ALA A 166 14.93 -3.61 17.13
CA ALA A 166 13.83 -2.77 17.63
C ALA A 166 13.35 -1.72 16.60
N ARG A 167 13.88 -1.74 15.37
CA ARG A 167 13.53 -0.77 14.32
C ARG A 167 12.08 -0.97 13.87
N CYS A 168 11.42 0.13 13.55
CA CYS A 168 10.04 0.13 13.04
C CYS A 168 9.94 0.51 11.57
N VAL A 169 11.03 1.00 10.96
CA VAL A 169 11.11 1.39 9.54
C VAL A 169 12.53 1.17 9.01
N LEU A 170 12.63 0.76 7.75
CA LEU A 170 13.89 0.56 7.02
C LEU A 170 13.81 1.14 5.61
N PRO A 171 14.92 1.62 5.03
CA PRO A 171 15.00 1.88 3.59
C PRO A 171 14.73 0.60 2.80
N TRP A 172 14.07 0.71 1.63
CA TRP A 172 13.76 -0.45 0.78
C TRP A 172 15.00 -1.31 0.48
N ALA A 173 16.11 -0.70 0.06
CA ALA A 173 17.31 -1.43 -0.33
C ALA A 173 17.89 -2.29 0.81
N GLU A 174 17.84 -1.80 2.06
CA GLU A 174 18.25 -2.59 3.22
C GLU A 174 17.27 -3.73 3.48
N PHE A 175 15.97 -3.44 3.48
CA PHE A 175 14.93 -4.45 3.69
C PHE A 175 14.98 -5.57 2.64
N GLU A 176 15.17 -5.22 1.36
CA GLU A 176 15.32 -6.17 0.26
C GLU A 176 16.52 -7.10 0.50
N SER A 177 17.69 -6.53 0.83
CA SER A 177 18.88 -7.33 1.12
C SER A 177 18.67 -8.29 2.29
N LEU A 178 17.94 -7.87 3.33
CA LEU A 178 17.63 -8.73 4.48
C LEU A 178 16.62 -9.82 4.13
N LEU A 179 15.58 -9.48 3.37
CA LEU A 179 14.56 -10.46 2.96
C LEU A 179 15.17 -11.54 2.05
N CYS A 180 16.08 -11.15 1.16
CA CYS A 180 16.76 -12.06 0.23
C CYS A 180 17.63 -13.12 0.93
N THR A 181 18.02 -12.95 2.20
CA THR A 181 18.75 -13.99 2.96
C THR A 181 17.88 -15.20 3.26
N CYS A 182 16.56 -15.01 3.36
CA CYS A 182 15.59 -16.03 3.72
C CYS A 182 14.66 -16.40 2.56
N HIS A 183 14.34 -15.43 1.70
CA HIS A 183 13.47 -15.57 0.55
C HIS A 183 14.14 -14.93 -0.67
N PRO A 184 14.95 -15.70 -1.43
CA PRO A 184 15.67 -15.18 -2.58
C PRO A 184 14.72 -14.59 -3.63
N VAL A 185 15.06 -13.39 -4.11
CA VAL A 185 14.33 -12.69 -5.18
C VAL A 185 15.29 -12.40 -6.31
N GLU A 186 14.87 -12.67 -7.54
CA GLU A 186 15.61 -12.24 -8.71
C GLU A 186 15.65 -10.71 -8.79
N SER A 187 16.85 -10.16 -8.93
CA SER A 187 17.06 -8.72 -9.06
C SER A 187 16.31 -8.13 -10.26
N GLY A 188 16.02 -6.84 -10.19
CA GLY A 188 15.40 -6.10 -11.28
C GLY A 188 13.89 -6.10 -11.19
N SER A 189 13.24 -6.67 -12.19
CA SER A 189 11.82 -6.41 -12.47
C SER A 189 10.90 -7.08 -11.42
N THR A 190 11.22 -8.30 -11.00
CA THR A 190 10.55 -9.01 -9.88
C THR A 190 10.69 -8.26 -8.56
N ALA A 191 11.89 -7.78 -8.22
CA ALA A 191 12.14 -6.99 -7.02
C ALA A 191 11.32 -5.69 -6.99
N LEU A 192 11.15 -5.03 -8.14
CA LEU A 192 10.30 -3.84 -8.28
C LEU A 192 8.81 -4.16 -8.04
N ALA A 193 8.28 -5.26 -8.56
CA ALA A 193 6.89 -5.65 -8.24
C ALA A 193 6.72 -6.01 -6.76
N LEU A 194 7.71 -6.66 -6.16
CA LEU A 194 7.69 -6.97 -4.73
C LEU A 194 7.67 -5.67 -3.91
N ARG A 195 8.51 -4.69 -4.28
CA ARG A 195 8.52 -3.34 -3.68
C ARG A 195 7.15 -2.70 -3.73
N SER A 196 6.51 -2.66 -4.90
CA SER A 196 5.18 -2.04 -5.04
C SER A 196 4.10 -2.77 -4.23
N THR A 197 4.27 -4.07 -3.98
CA THR A 197 3.34 -4.85 -3.15
C THR A 197 3.51 -4.58 -1.66
N ILE A 198 4.76 -4.51 -1.17
CA ILE A 198 5.06 -4.32 0.24
C ILE A 198 4.93 -2.85 0.66
N ASN A 199 5.34 -1.92 -0.21
CA ASN A 199 5.40 -0.49 0.09
C ASN A 199 4.02 0.19 -0.11
N LEU A 200 3.07 -0.19 0.74
CA LEU A 200 1.67 0.25 0.69
C LEU A 200 1.53 1.78 0.77
N THR A 201 2.43 2.44 1.50
CA THR A 201 2.44 3.90 1.65
C THR A 201 3.16 4.63 0.51
N CYS A 202 3.86 3.90 -0.35
CA CYS A 202 4.70 4.42 -1.43
C CYS A 202 5.71 5.48 -0.92
N SER A 203 6.41 5.16 0.17
CA SER A 203 7.36 6.04 0.88
C SER A 203 8.83 5.78 0.54
N GLY A 204 9.12 4.71 -0.21
CA GLY A 204 10.49 4.21 -0.43
C GLY A 204 11.09 3.49 0.78
N HIS A 205 10.34 3.37 1.88
CA HIS A 205 10.71 2.64 3.07
C HIS A 205 9.72 1.50 3.30
N VAL A 206 10.08 0.54 4.16
CA VAL A 206 9.21 -0.53 4.63
C VAL A 206 9.11 -0.43 6.15
N SER A 207 7.90 -0.24 6.66
CA SER A 207 7.65 -0.31 8.09
C SER A 207 7.38 -1.74 8.58
N VAL A 208 7.57 -1.96 9.89
CA VAL A 208 7.19 -3.21 10.55
C VAL A 208 5.70 -3.52 10.38
N PHE A 209 4.87 -2.48 10.23
CA PHE A 209 3.44 -2.59 9.98
C PHE A 209 3.13 -3.04 8.54
N GLU A 210 3.77 -2.43 7.54
CA GLU A 210 3.64 -2.86 6.14
C GLU A 210 4.09 -4.32 5.96
N PHE A 211 5.18 -4.70 6.62
CA PHE A 211 5.67 -6.07 6.60
C PHE A 211 4.73 -7.06 7.32
N ASP A 212 4.08 -6.67 8.43
CA ASP A 212 3.04 -7.48 9.05
C ASP A 212 1.85 -7.71 8.11
N ILE A 213 1.38 -6.66 7.41
CA ILE A 213 0.31 -6.80 6.41
C ILE A 213 0.72 -7.79 5.33
N PHE A 214 1.90 -7.61 4.74
CA PHE A 214 2.39 -8.47 3.66
C PHE A 214 2.46 -9.94 4.08
N THR A 215 3.07 -10.23 5.23
CA THR A 215 3.25 -11.61 5.73
C THR A 215 1.95 -12.27 6.15
N ARG A 216 0.92 -11.50 6.51
CA ARG A 216 -0.44 -12.01 6.76
C ARG A 216 -1.17 -12.35 5.47
N LEU A 217 -1.04 -11.52 4.44
CA LEU A 217 -1.69 -11.71 3.14
C LEU A 217 -1.13 -12.94 2.42
N PHE A 218 0.20 -13.07 2.36
CA PHE A 218 0.88 -14.11 1.56
C PHE A 218 1.39 -15.29 2.39
N ARG A 219 0.74 -15.55 3.52
CA ARG A 219 1.04 -16.70 4.40
C ARG A 219 0.84 -18.05 3.68
N PRO A 220 1.57 -19.12 4.07
CA PRO A 220 2.52 -19.20 5.19
C PRO A 220 3.92 -18.66 4.88
N TRP A 221 4.73 -18.41 5.91
CA TRP A 221 6.08 -17.84 5.80
C TRP A 221 7.04 -18.67 4.92
N PRO A 222 7.13 -20.01 5.02
CA PRO A 222 8.11 -20.78 4.22
C PRO A 222 7.95 -20.62 2.70
N THR A 223 6.73 -20.35 2.23
CA THR A 223 6.40 -20.14 0.82
C THR A 223 6.01 -18.69 0.53
N LEU A 224 6.36 -17.73 1.39
CA LEU A 224 5.86 -16.35 1.37
C LEU A 224 5.89 -15.72 -0.04
N LEU A 225 7.06 -15.71 -0.67
CA LEU A 225 7.22 -15.06 -1.96
C LEU A 225 6.67 -15.88 -3.13
N LYS A 226 6.60 -17.21 -3.01
CA LYS A 226 5.94 -18.08 -3.99
C LYS A 226 4.42 -17.88 -3.96
N ASN A 227 3.85 -17.74 -2.77
CA ASN A 227 2.45 -17.37 -2.58
C ASN A 227 2.18 -16.00 -3.21
N TRP A 228 3.03 -15.00 -2.94
CA TRP A 228 2.94 -13.68 -3.57
C TRP A 228 3.00 -13.76 -5.09
N GLN A 229 3.97 -14.50 -5.64
CA GLN A 229 4.10 -14.67 -7.07
C GLN A 229 2.83 -15.26 -7.70
N LEU A 230 2.37 -16.40 -7.18
CA LEU A 230 1.23 -17.10 -7.76
C LEU A 230 -0.08 -16.36 -7.56
N LEU A 231 -0.29 -15.74 -6.39
CA LEU A 231 -1.55 -15.11 -6.02
C LEU A 231 -1.68 -13.65 -6.45
N ALA A 232 -0.57 -12.92 -6.58
CA ALA A 232 -0.61 -11.50 -6.96
C ALA A 232 -0.04 -11.24 -8.35
N VAL A 233 1.13 -11.80 -8.67
CA VAL A 233 1.81 -11.51 -9.93
C VAL A 233 1.16 -12.28 -11.09
N ASN A 234 0.90 -13.57 -10.89
CA ASN A 234 0.45 -14.47 -11.95
C ASN A 234 -1.06 -14.70 -11.97
N HIS A 235 -1.77 -14.39 -10.87
CA HIS A 235 -3.19 -14.69 -10.78
C HIS A 235 -4.06 -13.66 -11.51
N PRO A 236 -4.85 -14.04 -12.52
CA PRO A 236 -5.67 -13.09 -13.26
C PRO A 236 -6.81 -12.48 -12.44
N GLY A 237 -7.24 -13.17 -11.37
CA GLY A 237 -8.25 -12.68 -10.44
C GLY A 237 -7.74 -11.66 -9.42
N TYR A 238 -6.43 -11.45 -9.30
CA TYR A 238 -5.88 -10.45 -8.37
C TYR A 238 -6.07 -9.04 -8.91
N MET A 239 -6.55 -8.15 -8.05
CA MET A 239 -6.73 -6.75 -8.38
C MET A 239 -6.03 -5.87 -7.33
N ALA A 240 -4.91 -5.28 -7.73
CA ALA A 240 -4.19 -4.31 -6.91
C ALA A 240 -5.03 -3.02 -6.74
N PHE A 241 -4.99 -2.45 -5.54
CA PHE A 241 -5.58 -1.13 -5.24
C PHE A 241 -7.03 -0.90 -5.69
N LEU A 242 -7.89 -1.92 -5.63
CA LEU A 242 -9.33 -1.74 -5.82
C LEU A 242 -10.09 -1.48 -4.51
N THR A 243 -11.16 -0.70 -4.62
CA THR A 243 -12.13 -0.45 -3.56
C THR A 243 -13.29 -1.45 -3.60
N TYR A 244 -14.21 -1.36 -2.63
CA TYR A 244 -15.43 -2.18 -2.63
C TYR A 244 -16.30 -1.89 -3.85
N ASP A 245 -16.52 -0.61 -4.16
CA ASP A 245 -17.39 -0.18 -5.26
C ASP A 245 -16.79 -0.55 -6.61
N GLU A 246 -15.46 -0.44 -6.77
CA GLU A 246 -14.81 -0.83 -8.02
C GLU A 246 -14.84 -2.34 -8.27
N VAL A 247 -14.84 -3.16 -7.21
CA VAL A 247 -15.08 -4.61 -7.36
C VAL A 247 -16.49 -4.86 -7.88
N GLN A 248 -17.48 -4.17 -7.33
CA GLN A 248 -18.87 -4.29 -7.78
C GLN A 248 -19.03 -3.86 -9.24
N ALA A 249 -18.48 -2.69 -9.61
CA ALA A 249 -18.52 -2.19 -10.99
C ALA A 249 -17.80 -3.13 -11.97
N ARG A 250 -16.67 -3.72 -11.56
CA ARG A 250 -15.92 -4.67 -12.40
C ARG A 250 -16.66 -5.98 -12.61
N LEU A 251 -17.25 -6.55 -11.57
CA LEU A 251 -17.99 -7.83 -11.69
C LEU A 251 -19.35 -7.67 -12.36
N GLN A 252 -19.88 -6.44 -12.42
CA GLN A 252 -21.13 -6.14 -13.13
C GLN A 252 -21.08 -6.54 -14.61
N THR A 253 -19.91 -6.50 -15.26
CA THR A 253 -19.74 -6.92 -16.65
C THR A 253 -19.78 -8.44 -16.84
N TYR A 254 -19.65 -9.20 -15.75
CA TYR A 254 -19.66 -10.67 -15.73
C TYR A 254 -20.90 -11.23 -15.04
N ARG A 255 -21.95 -10.43 -14.86
CA ARG A 255 -23.17 -10.80 -14.15
C ARG A 255 -23.84 -12.06 -14.72
N ASP A 256 -23.79 -12.22 -16.04
CA ASP A 256 -24.38 -13.37 -16.74
C ASP A 256 -23.48 -14.62 -16.70
N LYS A 257 -22.37 -14.56 -15.96
CA LYS A 257 -21.42 -15.65 -15.80
C LYS A 257 -21.19 -15.95 -14.30
N PRO A 258 -22.13 -16.64 -13.64
CA PRO A 258 -21.98 -17.10 -12.26
C PRO A 258 -20.66 -17.82 -12.02
N GLY A 259 -20.03 -17.58 -10.88
CA GLY A 259 -18.69 -18.08 -10.56
C GLY A 259 -17.54 -17.17 -11.00
N SER A 260 -17.84 -16.05 -11.69
CA SER A 260 -16.85 -15.02 -11.97
C SER A 260 -16.41 -14.32 -10.70
N TYR A 261 -15.10 -14.18 -10.49
CA TYR A 261 -14.57 -13.66 -9.23
C TYR A 261 -13.29 -12.86 -9.40
N ILE A 262 -13.04 -11.95 -8.45
CA ILE A 262 -11.79 -11.21 -8.29
C ILE A 262 -11.48 -11.08 -6.80
N PHE A 263 -10.22 -10.83 -6.44
CA PHE A 263 -9.84 -10.62 -5.05
C PHE A 263 -8.76 -9.54 -4.91
N ARG A 264 -8.73 -8.97 -3.71
CA ARG A 264 -7.87 -7.83 -3.37
C ARG A 264 -7.60 -7.78 -1.87
N PRO A 265 -6.58 -7.04 -1.40
CA PRO A 265 -6.46 -6.70 0.01
C PRO A 265 -7.68 -5.90 0.48
N SER A 266 -8.18 -6.22 1.68
CA SER A 266 -9.30 -5.50 2.29
C SER A 266 -8.87 -4.12 2.78
N CYS A 267 -9.65 -3.09 2.44
CA CYS A 267 -9.40 -1.70 2.82
C CYS A 267 -9.78 -1.40 4.28
N THR A 268 -10.67 -2.21 4.86
CA THR A 268 -11.22 -2.02 6.22
C THR A 268 -10.68 -3.04 7.21
N ARG A 269 -10.21 -4.20 6.73
CA ARG A 269 -9.56 -5.25 7.52
C ARG A 269 -8.16 -5.52 6.98
N LEU A 270 -7.25 -4.59 7.23
CA LEU A 270 -5.88 -4.64 6.70
C LEU A 270 -5.18 -5.95 7.08
N GLY A 271 -4.43 -6.54 6.14
CA GLY A 271 -3.82 -7.86 6.28
C GLY A 271 -4.80 -9.03 6.13
N GLN A 272 -6.00 -8.79 5.60
CA GLN A 272 -6.96 -9.80 5.16
C GLN A 272 -7.33 -9.56 3.70
N TRP A 273 -7.77 -10.62 3.03
CA TRP A 273 -8.27 -10.57 1.65
C TRP A 273 -9.76 -10.24 1.61
N ALA A 274 -10.22 -9.68 0.52
CA ALA A 274 -11.63 -9.57 0.16
C ALA A 274 -11.81 -10.19 -1.23
N ILE A 275 -12.75 -11.12 -1.36
CA ILE A 275 -13.07 -11.84 -2.59
C ILE A 275 -14.46 -11.40 -3.03
N GLY A 276 -14.56 -10.79 -4.21
CA GLY A 276 -15.82 -10.51 -4.87
C GLY A 276 -16.16 -11.62 -5.86
N TYR A 277 -17.40 -12.07 -5.90
CA TYR A 277 -17.85 -13.08 -6.86
C TYR A 277 -19.31 -12.87 -7.28
N VAL A 278 -19.66 -13.43 -8.45
CA VAL A 278 -21.02 -13.48 -8.99
C VAL A 278 -21.66 -14.80 -8.56
N SER A 279 -22.76 -14.75 -7.82
CA SER A 279 -23.52 -15.93 -7.38
C SER A 279 -24.39 -16.51 -8.50
N SER A 280 -25.00 -17.67 -8.24
CA SER A 280 -25.85 -18.40 -9.19
C SER A 280 -27.08 -17.62 -9.66
N ASP A 281 -27.60 -16.71 -8.84
CA ASP A 281 -28.70 -15.80 -9.16
C ASP A 281 -28.24 -14.47 -9.83
N GLY A 282 -26.94 -14.34 -10.11
CA GLY A 282 -26.35 -13.15 -10.72
C GLY A 282 -26.21 -11.96 -9.76
N SER A 283 -26.30 -12.18 -8.44
CA SER A 283 -25.93 -11.16 -7.46
C SER A 283 -24.40 -11.07 -7.29
N ILE A 284 -23.89 -9.89 -6.91
CA ILE A 284 -22.46 -9.69 -6.66
C ILE A 284 -22.25 -9.58 -5.15
N LEU A 285 -21.46 -10.51 -4.60
CA LEU A 285 -21.18 -10.61 -3.18
C LEU A 285 -19.68 -10.45 -2.91
N GLN A 286 -19.33 -9.87 -1.76
CA GLN A 286 -17.93 -9.77 -1.31
C GLN A 286 -17.78 -10.42 0.06
N THR A 287 -16.82 -11.34 0.20
CA THR A 287 -16.52 -12.06 1.44
C THR A 287 -15.07 -11.85 1.87
N ILE A 288 -14.82 -11.98 3.16
CA ILE A 288 -13.47 -11.94 3.75
C ILE A 288 -13.19 -13.32 4.33
N PRO A 289 -12.26 -14.11 3.75
CA PRO A 289 -11.96 -15.43 4.27
C PRO A 289 -11.34 -15.33 5.67
N LEU A 290 -11.95 -16.04 6.62
CA LEU A 290 -11.49 -16.08 8.01
C LEU A 290 -10.60 -17.30 8.22
N ASN A 291 -9.52 -17.12 8.99
CA ASN A 291 -8.68 -18.18 9.54
C ASN A 291 -7.98 -19.14 8.55
N LYS A 292 -8.09 -18.96 7.22
CA LYS A 292 -7.37 -19.75 6.21
C LYS A 292 -6.50 -18.90 5.25
N PRO A 293 -5.40 -19.44 4.69
CA PRO A 293 -4.65 -18.79 3.61
C PRO A 293 -5.54 -18.52 2.38
N LEU A 294 -5.16 -17.54 1.54
CA LEU A 294 -5.97 -17.20 0.37
C LEU A 294 -6.08 -18.36 -0.61
N PHE A 295 -4.98 -19.02 -0.94
CA PHE A 295 -4.99 -20.14 -1.90
C PHE A 295 -5.97 -21.24 -1.47
N GLN A 296 -6.03 -21.53 -0.16
CA GLN A 296 -6.99 -22.47 0.40
C GLN A 296 -8.43 -22.01 0.18
N ALA A 297 -8.72 -20.73 0.48
CA ALA A 297 -10.06 -20.18 0.26
C ALA A 297 -10.49 -20.23 -1.21
N LEU A 298 -9.54 -19.99 -2.13
CA LEU A 298 -9.78 -20.06 -3.56
C LEU A 298 -10.04 -21.50 -4.03
N LEU A 299 -9.24 -22.47 -3.56
CA LEU A 299 -9.44 -23.89 -3.88
C LEU A 299 -10.75 -24.44 -3.30
N ASP A 300 -11.10 -24.07 -2.07
CA ASP A 300 -12.38 -24.46 -1.45
C ASP A 300 -13.56 -23.89 -2.27
N GLY A 301 -13.53 -22.59 -2.57
CA GLY A 301 -14.60 -21.97 -3.35
C GLY A 301 -14.64 -22.42 -4.81
N GLN A 302 -13.54 -22.88 -5.39
CA GLN A 302 -13.55 -23.56 -6.69
C GLN A 302 -14.29 -24.89 -6.62
N LYS A 303 -14.02 -25.71 -5.58
CA LYS A 303 -14.72 -26.99 -5.36
C LYS A 303 -16.22 -26.80 -5.11
N GLU A 304 -16.59 -25.73 -4.42
CA GLU A 304 -17.98 -25.36 -4.14
C GLU A 304 -18.68 -24.66 -5.32
N GLY A 305 -17.95 -24.33 -6.41
CA GLY A 305 -18.51 -23.70 -7.61
C GLY A 305 -18.64 -22.17 -7.54
N PHE A 306 -18.11 -21.52 -6.51
CA PHE A 306 -18.15 -20.06 -6.33
C PHE A 306 -17.04 -19.31 -7.06
N TYR A 307 -15.83 -19.88 -7.15
CA TYR A 307 -14.64 -19.19 -7.68
C TYR A 307 -14.10 -19.94 -8.90
N LEU A 308 -14.76 -19.75 -10.04
CA LEU A 308 -14.51 -20.50 -11.27
C LEU A 308 -13.83 -19.68 -12.36
N TYR A 309 -14.22 -18.42 -12.52
CA TYR A 309 -13.79 -17.59 -13.64
C TYR A 309 -13.05 -16.35 -13.13
N PRO A 310 -11.73 -16.43 -12.91
CA PRO A 310 -10.97 -15.30 -12.38
C PRO A 310 -11.00 -14.15 -13.39
N ASP A 311 -11.52 -13.01 -12.96
CA ASP A 311 -11.76 -11.85 -13.81
C ASP A 311 -12.55 -12.20 -15.09
N GLY A 312 -13.52 -13.11 -14.95
CA GLY A 312 -14.36 -13.60 -16.04
C GLY A 312 -13.64 -14.52 -17.05
N LYS A 313 -12.35 -14.81 -16.87
CA LYS A 313 -11.59 -15.69 -17.78
C LYS A 313 -11.97 -17.16 -17.60
N ASN A 314 -11.90 -17.94 -18.68
CA ASN A 314 -12.25 -19.37 -18.67
C ASN A 314 -11.19 -20.25 -17.99
N HIS A 315 -9.95 -19.78 -17.93
CA HIS A 315 -8.86 -20.52 -17.32
C HIS A 315 -8.66 -20.07 -15.87
N ASN A 316 -8.91 -20.98 -14.93
CA ASN A 316 -8.62 -20.79 -13.51
C ASN A 316 -7.28 -21.43 -13.17
N PRO A 317 -6.29 -20.69 -12.63
CA PRO A 317 -5.00 -21.26 -12.26
C PRO A 317 -5.16 -22.38 -11.22
N ASP A 318 -4.41 -23.46 -11.38
CA ASP A 318 -4.32 -24.50 -10.36
C ASP A 318 -3.40 -24.05 -9.23
N LEU A 319 -3.95 -23.89 -8.03
CA LEU A 319 -3.21 -23.50 -6.83
C LEU A 319 -2.83 -24.70 -5.96
N THR A 320 -3.10 -25.94 -6.41
CA THR A 320 -2.78 -27.16 -5.67
C THR A 320 -1.28 -27.32 -5.47
N GLU A 321 -0.45 -26.72 -6.34
CA GLU A 321 1.01 -26.68 -6.14
C GLU A 321 1.41 -26.04 -4.81
N LEU A 322 0.62 -25.12 -4.25
CA LEU A 322 0.90 -24.47 -2.97
C LEU A 322 0.72 -25.40 -1.75
N TYR A 323 0.11 -26.57 -1.91
CA TYR A 323 0.00 -27.58 -0.84
C TYR A 323 1.25 -28.45 -0.68
N GLN A 324 1.95 -28.72 -1.77
CA GLN A 324 2.90 -29.84 -1.86
C GLN A 324 4.36 -29.41 -1.71
N MET A 325 4.63 -28.12 -1.57
CA MET A 325 6.00 -27.63 -1.70
C MET A 325 6.79 -27.65 -0.39
N GLU A 326 7.92 -28.35 -0.44
CA GLU A 326 9.09 -28.07 0.38
C GLU A 326 9.51 -26.60 0.19
N PRO A 327 10.05 -25.94 1.23
CA PRO A 327 10.63 -24.62 1.07
C PRO A 327 11.75 -24.70 0.02
N HIS A 328 11.87 -23.67 -0.82
CA HIS A 328 12.87 -23.49 -1.90
C HIS A 328 12.47 -24.08 -3.27
N PRO A 329 11.93 -23.21 -4.13
CA PRO A 329 12.72 -22.89 -5.32
C PRO A 329 12.82 -21.38 -5.54
N TYR A 330 13.95 -20.98 -6.14
CA TYR A 330 14.23 -19.66 -6.66
C TYR A 330 13.04 -19.12 -7.49
N ILE A 331 12.57 -17.91 -7.18
CA ILE A 331 11.40 -17.31 -7.83
C ILE A 331 11.82 -16.64 -9.13
N ARG A 332 11.25 -17.12 -10.24
CA ARG A 332 11.42 -16.53 -11.58
C ARG A 332 10.04 -16.15 -12.14
N VAL A 333 9.85 -14.88 -12.47
CA VAL A 333 8.64 -14.33 -13.11
C VAL A 333 8.98 -13.93 -14.54
N SER A 334 8.11 -14.22 -15.52
CA SER A 334 8.36 -13.77 -16.89
C SER A 334 8.15 -12.26 -17.04
N GLU A 335 8.84 -11.63 -18.00
CA GLU A 335 8.73 -10.18 -18.21
C GLU A 335 7.31 -9.77 -18.62
N GLU A 336 6.62 -10.61 -19.38
CA GLU A 336 5.24 -10.38 -19.82
C GLU A 336 4.25 -10.40 -18.64
N GLN A 337 4.41 -11.36 -17.73
CA GLN A 337 3.58 -11.45 -16.51
C GLN A 337 3.75 -10.21 -15.64
N LEU A 338 4.97 -9.69 -15.56
CA LEU A 338 5.26 -8.52 -14.77
C LEU A 338 4.70 -7.23 -15.39
N GLN A 339 4.76 -7.08 -16.71
CA GLN A 339 4.14 -5.95 -17.41
C GLN A 339 2.64 -5.88 -17.15
N LEU A 340 1.96 -7.04 -17.12
CA LEU A 340 0.55 -7.13 -16.74
C LEU A 340 0.34 -6.72 -15.28
N TYR A 341 1.19 -7.18 -14.36
CA TYR A 341 1.13 -6.78 -12.95
C TYR A 341 1.24 -5.27 -12.75
N TRP A 342 2.19 -4.62 -13.42
CA TRP A 342 2.35 -3.17 -13.35
C TRP A 342 1.21 -2.39 -14.00
N ALA A 343 0.58 -2.93 -15.03
CA ALA A 343 -0.62 -2.34 -15.61
C ALA A 343 -1.80 -2.35 -14.62
N MET A 344 -1.88 -3.35 -13.74
CA MET A 344 -2.89 -3.43 -12.66
C MET A 344 -2.63 -2.43 -11.53
N ASP A 345 -1.36 -2.20 -11.16
CA ASP A 345 -0.99 -1.26 -10.10
C ASP A 345 -1.00 0.21 -10.56
N SER A 346 -1.07 0.51 -11.86
CA SER A 346 -0.89 1.87 -12.37
C SER A 346 0.32 2.54 -11.71
N THR A 347 1.52 2.01 -12.00
CA THR A 347 2.81 2.68 -11.74
C THR A 347 2.98 3.94 -12.60
N PHE A 348 1.89 4.66 -12.90
CA PHE A 348 1.88 5.76 -13.86
C PHE A 348 2.64 6.98 -13.32
N GLU A 349 2.64 7.20 -12.01
CA GLU A 349 3.33 8.33 -11.37
C GLU A 349 4.85 8.12 -11.22
N LEU A 350 5.31 6.88 -11.20
CA LEU A 350 6.72 6.55 -11.14
C LEU A 350 7.36 6.71 -12.52
N CYS A 351 8.57 7.28 -12.54
CA CYS A 351 9.39 7.39 -13.72
C CYS A 351 9.54 6.02 -14.37
N LYS A 352 9.26 5.91 -15.67
CA LYS A 352 9.33 4.62 -16.37
C LYS A 352 10.76 4.11 -16.57
N ILE A 353 11.77 4.94 -16.29
CA ILE A 353 13.19 4.58 -16.38
C ILE A 353 13.63 3.91 -15.08
N CYS A 354 13.57 4.60 -13.94
CA CYS A 354 14.00 4.02 -12.67
C CYS A 354 12.91 3.22 -11.94
N ALA A 355 11.63 3.43 -12.29
CA ALA A 355 10.47 2.94 -11.53
C ALA A 355 10.54 3.25 -10.01
N GLU A 356 11.37 4.22 -9.61
CA GLU A 356 11.70 4.50 -8.21
C GLU A 356 11.23 5.89 -7.79
N SER A 357 11.49 6.89 -8.62
CA SER A 357 11.17 8.29 -8.35
C SER A 357 9.90 8.72 -9.07
N ASN A 358 9.14 9.65 -8.51
CA ASN A 358 8.03 10.27 -9.22
C ASN A 358 8.51 10.96 -10.50
N LYS A 359 7.66 10.98 -11.53
CA LYS A 359 7.85 11.82 -12.71
C LYS A 359 7.71 13.29 -12.30
N ASP A 360 8.78 14.05 -12.45
CA ASP A 360 8.86 15.47 -12.08
C ASP A 360 9.42 16.33 -13.23
N VAL A 361 9.83 15.72 -14.35
CA VAL A 361 10.32 16.43 -15.55
C VAL A 361 9.61 15.94 -16.81
N LYS A 362 9.27 16.89 -17.69
CA LYS A 362 8.75 16.68 -19.05
C LYS A 362 9.81 17.10 -20.06
N ILE A 363 10.23 16.19 -20.94
CA ILE A 363 11.18 16.49 -22.03
C ILE A 363 10.44 17.20 -23.16
N GLU A 364 10.98 18.33 -23.62
CA GLU A 364 10.52 18.99 -24.85
C GLU A 364 11.50 18.69 -26.00
N PRO A 365 11.03 18.51 -27.25
CA PRO A 365 9.65 18.68 -27.72
C PRO A 365 8.77 17.40 -27.64
N CYS A 366 9.35 16.23 -27.31
CA CYS A 366 8.66 14.94 -27.45
C CYS A 366 7.62 14.65 -26.34
N GLY A 367 7.62 15.41 -25.25
CA GLY A 367 6.60 15.37 -24.19
C GLY A 367 6.72 14.21 -23.20
N HIS A 368 7.78 13.41 -23.24
CA HIS A 368 7.97 12.28 -22.32
C HIS A 368 8.15 12.73 -20.86
N LEU A 369 7.54 12.00 -19.92
CA LEU A 369 7.60 12.27 -18.47
C LEU A 369 8.50 11.25 -17.74
N LEU A 370 9.50 11.74 -17.01
CA LEU A 370 10.48 10.96 -16.24
C LEU A 370 10.90 11.70 -14.96
N CYS A 371 11.74 11.09 -14.13
CA CYS A 371 12.31 11.78 -12.98
C CYS A 371 13.59 12.55 -13.36
N SER A 372 13.83 13.66 -12.67
CA SER A 372 14.97 14.55 -12.79
C SER A 372 16.29 13.81 -12.61
N ARG A 373 16.35 12.86 -11.68
CA ARG A 373 17.51 11.99 -11.45
C ARG A 373 17.85 11.13 -12.67
N CYS A 374 16.85 10.54 -13.34
CA CYS A 374 17.08 9.75 -14.55
C CYS A 374 17.45 10.63 -15.75
N LEU A 375 16.87 11.82 -15.85
CA LEU A 375 17.23 12.75 -16.91
C LEU A 375 18.68 13.21 -16.76
N ALA A 376 19.09 13.59 -15.55
CA ALA A 376 20.45 14.04 -15.25
C ALA A 376 21.51 12.94 -15.38
N ALA A 377 21.13 11.66 -15.23
CA ALA A 377 22.03 10.54 -15.46
C ALA A 377 22.18 10.18 -16.95
N TRP A 378 21.24 10.63 -17.79
CA TRP A 378 21.25 10.40 -19.24
C TRP A 378 21.98 11.50 -20.01
N GLN A 379 21.93 12.74 -19.52
CA GLN A 379 22.67 13.89 -20.03
C GLN A 379 24.13 13.85 -19.58
#